data_AF-A0A9Q3UU23-F1
#
_entry.id   AF-A0A9Q3UU23-F1
#
_cell.length_a   1.000
_cell.length_b   1.000
_cell.length_c   1.000
_cell.angle_alpha   90.00
_cell.angle_beta   90.00
_cell.angle_gamma   90.00
#
_symmetry.space_group_name_H-M   'P 1'
#
loop_
_entity.id
_entity.type
_entity.pdbx_description
1 polymer ?
#
loop_
_entity_poly.entity_id
_entity_poly.type
_entity_poly.pdbx_seq_one_letter_code
_entity_poly.pdbx_strand_id
1 'polypeptide(L)'
;MIKSKLSVAVFCLAFSGVSAQVKDTLAEKMIVYQLPNGGWGKHNSDKKNVDYTAKIDSKLLKIIKANDNDLATIDNNATSKEINTLIKVYSTTKNPAYLKSAEKGIEYLLSMQYQNGGFPQYFPNSAIYRKQVTYNDNAMINVLTVLYNISEGKEGFDAVNFQLKDKSKVALQKGIACILKTQILQNGKLSIWADQYNEVTLKPEKARAFEPMSLASGESVNIVKFLMMQPVTPEIEKSIKSAIQWFKESKIDGYTYNVSRESGNAVRVLSKKEGSAVWARFYDIPTNKPIFGDRDGSVKFNYEDVSEERRMGYSWYNEAGTKLIENDFQKWLKKNKISG
;
A
#
# COMPACT_ATOMS: atom_id res chain seq x y z
N MET A 1 48.40 30.54 66.97
CA MET A 1 48.24 29.19 66.38
C MET A 1 47.01 29.20 65.47
N ILE A 2 47.17 29.49 64.19
CA ILE A 2 46.06 29.56 63.22
C ILE A 2 46.04 28.26 62.42
N LYS A 3 44.94 27.51 62.52
CA LYS A 3 44.66 26.28 61.77
C LYS A 3 44.24 26.64 60.34
N SER A 4 44.94 26.12 59.34
CA SER A 4 44.47 26.09 57.95
C SER A 4 43.97 24.68 57.64
N LYS A 5 42.68 24.54 57.34
CA LYS A 5 42.08 23.33 56.77
C LYS A 5 42.10 23.48 55.25
N LEU A 6 42.84 22.61 54.58
CA LEU A 6 42.86 22.50 53.12
C LEU A 6 41.69 21.60 52.69
N SER A 7 40.66 22.18 52.06
CA SER A 7 39.59 21.43 51.41
C SER A 7 39.97 21.19 49.95
N VAL A 8 40.14 19.92 49.58
CA VAL A 8 40.32 19.50 48.18
C VAL A 8 38.94 19.30 47.57
N ALA A 9 38.58 20.14 46.60
CA ALA A 9 37.38 19.96 45.79
C ALA A 9 37.69 18.98 44.64
N VAL A 10 37.01 17.84 44.62
CA VAL A 10 37.06 16.88 43.51
C VAL A 10 36.11 17.37 42.41
N PHE A 11 36.68 17.81 41.29
CA PHE A 11 35.92 18.17 40.10
C PHE A 11 35.58 16.90 39.31
N CYS A 12 34.34 16.40 39.44
CA CYS A 12 33.84 15.35 38.56
C CYS A 12 33.54 15.95 37.17
N LEU A 13 34.45 15.76 36.23
CA LEU A 13 34.21 15.99 34.81
C LEU A 13 33.22 14.93 34.29
N ALA A 14 31.94 15.31 34.19
CA ALA A 14 30.96 14.52 33.46
C ALA A 14 31.25 14.62 31.95
N PHE A 15 31.97 13.63 31.41
CA PHE A 15 32.06 13.44 29.97
C PHE A 15 30.67 13.00 29.46
N SER A 16 29.88 13.96 28.95
CA SER A 16 28.77 13.64 28.06
C SER A 16 29.36 13.10 26.76
N GLY A 17 29.51 11.78 26.66
CA GLY A 17 29.93 11.12 25.44
C GLY A 17 28.90 11.38 24.33
N VAL A 18 29.15 12.37 23.48
CA VAL A 18 28.43 12.52 22.22
C VAL A 18 28.92 11.41 21.30
N SER A 19 28.36 10.22 21.44
CA SER A 19 28.55 9.16 20.45
C SER A 19 27.95 9.66 19.14
N ALA A 20 28.75 9.65 18.07
CA ALA A 20 28.24 9.99 16.75
C ALA A 20 27.09 9.04 16.42
N GLN A 21 25.93 9.63 16.13
CA GLN A 21 24.71 8.88 15.86
C GLN A 21 24.91 7.97 14.64
N VAL A 22 24.57 6.68 14.77
CA VAL A 22 24.69 5.72 13.67
C VAL A 22 23.75 6.15 12.54
N LYS A 23 24.33 6.27 11.34
CA LYS A 23 23.60 6.68 10.13
C LYS A 23 23.40 5.52 9.18
N ASP A 24 22.25 5.48 8.54
CA ASP A 24 21.94 4.55 7.45
C ASP A 24 21.77 5.34 6.14
N THR A 25 22.52 4.94 5.11
CA THR A 25 22.59 5.67 3.84
C THR A 25 21.22 5.78 3.17
N LEU A 26 20.36 4.77 3.27
CA LEU A 26 19.04 4.80 2.66
C LEU A 26 18.09 5.71 3.46
N ALA A 27 18.10 5.61 4.78
CA ALA A 27 17.29 6.44 5.67
C ALA A 27 17.66 7.93 5.55
N GLU A 28 18.94 8.28 5.48
CA GLU A 28 19.38 9.66 5.25
C GLU A 28 18.81 10.21 3.93
N LYS A 29 18.80 9.41 2.86
CA LYS A 29 18.19 9.81 1.59
C LYS A 29 16.68 9.97 1.74
N MET A 30 15.98 9.01 2.34
CA MET A 30 14.52 9.09 2.53
C MET A 30 14.11 10.38 3.27
N ILE A 31 14.84 10.79 4.31
CA ILE A 31 14.59 12.05 5.00
C ILE A 31 14.72 13.25 4.05
N VAL A 32 15.75 13.27 3.19
CA VAL A 32 15.96 14.38 2.22
C VAL A 32 14.80 14.48 1.22
N TYR A 33 14.18 13.36 0.85
CA TYR A 33 13.04 13.32 -0.07
C TYR A 33 11.68 13.58 0.61
N GLN A 34 11.61 13.60 1.95
CA GLN A 34 10.35 13.80 2.67
C GLN A 34 9.78 15.20 2.38
N LEU A 35 8.51 15.26 2.01
CA LEU A 35 7.82 16.50 1.67
C LEU A 35 7.41 17.27 2.94
N PRO A 36 7.18 18.60 2.86
CA PRO A 36 6.79 19.40 4.01
C PRO A 36 5.54 18.89 4.77
N ASN A 37 4.57 18.31 4.06
CA ASN A 37 3.38 17.69 4.66
C ASN A 37 3.62 16.32 5.32
N GLY A 38 4.85 15.79 5.28
CA GLY A 38 5.24 14.52 5.89
C GLY A 38 5.19 13.31 4.96
N GLY A 39 4.52 13.40 3.81
CA GLY A 39 4.44 12.32 2.84
C GLY A 39 5.67 12.21 1.93
N TRP A 40 5.66 11.20 1.05
CA TRP A 40 6.65 11.02 -0.01
C TRP A 40 5.98 10.90 -1.37
N GLY A 41 6.69 11.34 -2.40
CA GLY A 41 6.28 11.16 -3.79
C GLY A 41 6.89 9.92 -4.42
N LYS A 42 6.23 9.38 -5.45
CA LYS A 42 6.83 8.39 -6.37
C LYS A 42 7.63 9.05 -7.50
N HIS A 43 7.40 10.34 -7.74
CA HIS A 43 8.13 11.15 -8.71
C HIS A 43 8.65 12.44 -8.07
N ASN A 44 9.67 13.02 -8.70
CA ASN A 44 10.16 14.36 -8.41
C ASN A 44 9.47 15.44 -9.27
N SER A 45 9.79 16.71 -9.01
CA SER A 45 9.33 17.89 -9.74
C SER A 45 9.67 17.86 -11.25
N ASP A 46 10.71 17.12 -11.65
CA ASP A 46 11.06 16.87 -13.06
C ASP A 46 10.30 15.68 -13.69
N LYS A 47 9.31 15.13 -12.96
CA LYS A 47 8.46 13.99 -13.33
C LYS A 47 9.21 12.65 -13.44
N LYS A 48 10.47 12.57 -13.02
CA LYS A 48 11.19 11.29 -12.95
C LYS A 48 10.87 10.55 -11.67
N ASN A 49 10.92 9.23 -11.72
CA ASN A 49 10.75 8.39 -10.54
C ASN A 49 11.77 8.74 -9.46
N VAL A 50 11.35 8.67 -8.19
CA VAL A 50 12.27 8.73 -7.06
C VAL A 50 13.18 7.51 -7.10
N ASP A 51 14.48 7.74 -7.08
CA ASP A 51 15.52 6.71 -7.08
C ASP A 51 16.46 6.92 -5.89
N TYR A 52 16.31 6.07 -4.86
CA TYR A 52 17.17 6.10 -3.69
C TYR A 52 18.56 5.49 -3.93
N THR A 53 18.81 4.84 -5.08
CA THR A 53 20.14 4.35 -5.43
C THR A 53 21.03 5.48 -5.96
N ALA A 54 20.43 6.48 -6.62
CA ALA A 54 21.13 7.64 -7.14
C ALA A 54 21.91 8.43 -6.06
N LYS A 55 23.06 8.98 -6.44
CA LYS A 55 23.81 9.92 -5.59
C LYS A 55 23.11 11.27 -5.61
N ILE A 56 22.88 11.84 -4.42
CA ILE A 56 22.33 13.20 -4.29
C ILE A 56 23.47 14.20 -4.53
N ASP A 57 23.62 14.62 -5.79
CA ASP A 57 24.47 15.75 -6.17
C ASP A 57 23.71 17.08 -6.08
N SER A 58 24.38 18.20 -6.39
CA SER A 58 23.77 19.54 -6.32
C SER A 58 22.60 19.73 -7.29
N LYS A 59 22.57 18.99 -8.41
CA LYS A 59 21.51 19.06 -9.41
C LYS A 59 20.27 18.32 -8.91
N LEU A 60 20.44 17.08 -8.46
CA LEU A 60 19.34 16.29 -7.90
C LEU A 60 18.80 16.93 -6.62
N LEU A 61 19.66 17.50 -5.77
CA LEU A 61 19.20 18.21 -4.58
C LEU A 61 18.31 19.42 -4.91
N LYS A 62 18.61 20.17 -5.98
CA LYS A 62 17.73 21.27 -6.44
C LYS A 62 16.37 20.75 -6.90
N ILE A 63 16.34 19.61 -7.60
CA ILE A 63 15.10 18.96 -8.04
C ILE A 63 14.26 18.52 -6.83
N ILE A 64 14.88 17.83 -5.87
CA ILE A 64 14.20 17.38 -4.63
C ILE A 64 13.65 18.57 -3.85
N LYS A 65 14.44 19.64 -3.68
CA LYS A 65 14.02 20.85 -2.97
C LYS A 65 12.90 21.63 -3.66
N ALA A 66 12.69 21.39 -4.96
CA ALA A 66 11.59 21.96 -5.72
C ALA A 66 10.34 21.08 -5.71
N ASN A 67 10.38 19.90 -5.06
CA ASN A 67 9.19 19.09 -4.84
C ASN A 67 8.21 19.83 -3.90
N ASP A 68 6.92 19.74 -4.21
CA ASP A 68 5.86 20.30 -3.39
C ASP A 68 4.97 19.20 -2.79
N ASN A 69 4.01 19.60 -1.96
CA ASN A 69 3.10 18.68 -1.29
C ASN A 69 2.17 17.93 -2.26
N ASP A 70 1.94 18.44 -3.48
CA ASP A 70 1.05 17.78 -4.46
C ASP A 70 1.65 16.50 -5.05
N LEU A 71 2.95 16.27 -4.83
CA LEU A 71 3.63 15.03 -5.18
C LEU A 71 3.41 13.91 -4.15
N ALA A 72 2.94 14.22 -2.94
CA ALA A 72 2.75 13.23 -1.89
C ALA A 72 1.67 12.21 -2.28
N THR A 73 1.99 10.93 -2.14
CA THR A 73 1.12 9.83 -2.61
C THR A 73 1.36 8.54 -1.82
N ILE A 74 0.39 7.64 -1.93
CA ILE A 74 0.47 6.25 -1.46
C ILE A 74 0.55 5.25 -2.63
N ASP A 75 0.59 5.75 -3.87
CA ASP A 75 0.79 5.00 -5.11
C ASP A 75 2.22 4.40 -5.17
N ASN A 76 2.39 3.23 -5.79
CA ASN A 76 3.66 2.51 -5.91
C ASN A 76 4.41 2.29 -4.57
N ASN A 77 3.68 2.09 -3.47
CA ASN A 77 4.20 1.97 -2.11
C ASN A 77 4.89 3.23 -1.57
N ALA A 78 4.73 4.40 -2.21
CA ALA A 78 5.25 5.64 -1.65
C ALA A 78 4.61 5.92 -0.28
N THR A 79 5.35 6.62 0.57
CA THR A 79 5.03 6.91 1.97
C THR A 79 5.06 5.67 2.87
N SER A 80 4.39 4.58 2.52
CA SER A 80 4.37 3.35 3.34
C SER A 80 5.73 2.65 3.38
N LYS A 81 6.43 2.56 2.24
CA LYS A 81 7.79 1.99 2.16
C LYS A 81 8.78 2.78 3.01
N GLU A 82 8.73 4.11 2.93
CA GLU A 82 9.59 5.01 3.67
C GLU A 82 9.35 4.91 5.17
N ILE A 83 8.09 4.95 5.62
CA ILE A 83 7.74 4.78 7.05
C ILE A 83 8.28 3.44 7.59
N ASN A 84 7.99 2.33 6.91
CA ASN A 84 8.45 1.01 7.35
C ASN A 84 9.99 0.91 7.38
N THR A 85 10.67 1.51 6.40
CA THR A 85 12.14 1.51 6.33
C THR A 85 12.72 2.33 7.47
N LEU A 86 12.20 3.54 7.73
CA LEU A 86 12.68 4.42 8.79
C LEU A 86 12.46 3.82 10.18
N ILE A 87 11.31 3.17 10.43
CA ILE A 87 11.06 2.45 11.69
C ILE A 87 12.02 1.27 11.86
N LYS A 88 12.21 0.47 10.80
CA LYS A 88 13.15 -0.66 10.84
C LYS A 88 14.57 -0.21 11.13
N VAL A 89 15.05 0.84 10.45
CA VAL A 89 16.40 1.38 10.66
C VAL A 89 16.52 2.04 12.04
N TYR A 90 15.49 2.73 12.51
CA TYR A 90 15.48 3.26 13.88
C TYR A 90 15.67 2.15 14.92
N SER A 91 15.05 0.98 14.72
CA SER A 91 15.15 -0.14 15.66
C SER A 91 16.60 -0.57 15.95
N THR A 92 17.50 -0.44 14.96
CA THR A 92 18.92 -0.82 15.05
C THR A 92 19.83 0.37 15.38
N THR A 93 19.60 1.53 14.76
CA THR A 93 20.48 2.72 14.89
C THR A 93 20.16 3.58 16.11
N LYS A 94 18.92 3.48 16.63
CA LYS A 94 18.35 4.38 17.64
C LYS A 94 18.49 5.86 17.29
N ASN A 95 18.52 6.19 15.99
CA ASN A 95 18.61 7.57 15.54
C ASN A 95 17.22 8.26 15.58
N PRO A 96 16.92 9.15 16.55
CA PRO A 96 15.66 9.90 16.62
C PRO A 96 15.23 10.63 15.34
N ALA A 97 16.14 11.00 14.44
CA ALA A 97 15.74 11.64 13.19
C ALA A 97 14.89 10.69 12.32
N TYR A 98 15.20 9.39 12.33
CA TYR A 98 14.44 8.39 11.57
C TYR A 98 13.05 8.16 12.16
N LEU A 99 12.95 8.03 13.48
CA LEU A 99 11.66 7.92 14.16
C LEU A 99 10.80 9.16 13.91
N LYS A 100 11.37 10.35 14.10
CA LYS A 100 10.66 11.62 13.86
C LYS A 100 10.18 11.76 12.42
N SER A 101 10.98 11.33 11.44
CA SER A 101 10.57 11.35 10.04
C SER A 101 9.46 10.35 9.75
N ALA A 102 9.54 9.13 10.32
CA ALA A 102 8.47 8.14 10.21
C ALA A 102 7.16 8.64 10.82
N GLU A 103 7.20 9.26 12.01
CA GLU A 103 6.03 9.80 12.69
C GLU A 103 5.34 10.91 11.89
N LYS A 104 6.10 11.79 11.22
CA LYS A 104 5.53 12.75 10.27
C LYS A 104 4.83 12.08 9.08
N GLY A 105 5.38 10.96 8.60
CA GLY A 105 4.72 10.14 7.58
C GLY A 105 3.40 9.55 8.08
N ILE A 106 3.37 9.09 9.33
CA ILE A 106 2.15 8.57 9.97
C ILE A 106 1.11 9.68 10.12
N GLU A 107 1.52 10.87 10.55
CA GLU A 107 0.63 12.05 10.62
C GLU A 107 0.05 12.41 9.26
N TYR A 108 0.85 12.37 8.20
CA TYR A 108 0.39 12.54 6.83
C TYR A 108 -0.69 11.52 6.47
N LEU A 109 -0.45 10.22 6.71
CA LEU A 109 -1.43 9.16 6.45
C LEU A 109 -2.73 9.36 7.23
N LEU A 110 -2.65 9.77 8.49
CA LEU A 110 -3.83 10.07 9.31
C LEU A 110 -4.61 11.29 8.77
N SER A 111 -3.91 12.30 8.26
CA SER A 111 -4.52 13.54 7.75
C SER A 111 -5.31 13.37 6.46
N MET A 112 -4.93 12.40 5.62
CA MET A 112 -5.57 12.16 4.32
C MET A 112 -6.81 11.25 4.40
N GLN A 113 -7.08 10.61 5.55
CA GLN A 113 -8.21 9.69 5.67
C GLN A 113 -9.55 10.43 5.60
N TYR A 114 -10.42 10.00 4.69
CA TYR A 114 -11.78 10.52 4.60
C TYR A 114 -12.64 10.13 5.81
N GLN A 115 -13.73 10.86 6.05
CA GLN A 115 -14.67 10.55 7.13
C GLN A 115 -15.27 9.15 7.02
N ASN A 116 -15.45 8.64 5.79
CA ASN A 116 -15.94 7.29 5.53
C ASN A 116 -14.88 6.19 5.70
N GLY A 117 -13.64 6.56 6.05
CA GLY A 117 -12.52 5.66 6.32
C GLY A 117 -11.63 5.34 5.12
N GLY A 118 -12.01 5.76 3.92
CA GLY A 118 -11.22 5.56 2.71
C GLY A 118 -9.99 6.48 2.62
N PHE A 119 -9.05 6.13 1.74
CA PHE A 119 -7.82 6.89 1.51
C PHE A 119 -7.69 7.27 0.02
N PRO A 120 -7.41 8.55 -0.30
CA PRO A 120 -7.12 8.95 -1.67
C PRO A 120 -5.75 8.42 -2.13
N GLN A 121 -5.52 8.39 -3.44
CA GLN A 121 -4.22 8.03 -4.00
C GLN A 121 -3.16 9.12 -3.73
N TYR A 122 -3.53 10.40 -3.83
CA TYR A 122 -2.67 11.55 -3.53
C TYR A 122 -3.36 12.48 -2.53
N PHE A 123 -2.57 13.21 -1.74
CA PHE A 123 -3.08 14.25 -0.84
C PHE A 123 -2.01 15.34 -0.63
N PRO A 124 -2.33 16.63 -0.83
CA PRO A 124 -3.66 17.22 -1.03
C PRO A 124 -4.16 17.21 -2.47
N ASN A 125 -3.36 16.74 -3.44
CA ASN A 125 -3.75 16.76 -4.84
C ASN A 125 -4.96 15.84 -5.12
N SER A 126 -6.11 16.47 -5.37
CA SER A 126 -7.38 15.80 -5.59
C SER A 126 -7.81 15.73 -7.06
N ALA A 127 -6.89 15.97 -8.01
CA ALA A 127 -7.24 15.99 -9.42
C ALA A 127 -7.67 14.60 -9.91
N ILE A 128 -8.58 14.56 -10.90
CA ILE A 128 -8.97 13.34 -11.63
C ILE A 128 -9.33 12.19 -10.67
N TYR A 129 -8.84 10.97 -10.94
CA TYR A 129 -9.02 9.79 -10.09
C TYR A 129 -8.19 9.83 -8.79
N ARG A 130 -7.28 10.80 -8.58
CA ARG A 130 -6.37 10.80 -7.42
C ARG A 130 -7.08 10.95 -6.09
N LYS A 131 -8.26 11.55 -6.08
CA LYS A 131 -9.11 11.72 -4.90
C LYS A 131 -9.93 10.48 -4.54
N GLN A 132 -10.07 9.50 -5.43
CA GLN A 132 -10.90 8.32 -5.19
C GLN A 132 -10.33 7.49 -4.04
N VAL A 133 -11.20 6.78 -3.31
CA VAL A 133 -10.74 5.74 -2.38
C VAL A 133 -10.01 4.67 -3.20
N THR A 134 -8.72 4.49 -2.95
CA THR A 134 -7.84 3.77 -3.89
C THR A 134 -7.29 2.49 -3.28
N TYR A 135 -7.68 1.34 -3.82
CA TYR A 135 -7.03 0.06 -3.55
C TYR A 135 -5.92 -0.26 -4.54
N ASN A 136 -6.00 0.24 -5.79
CA ASN A 136 -4.99 0.04 -6.85
C ASN A 136 -3.55 0.15 -6.33
N ASP A 137 -2.70 -0.77 -6.78
CA ASP A 137 -1.30 -0.91 -6.36
C ASP A 137 -1.14 -1.09 -4.83
N ASN A 138 -2.13 -1.71 -4.18
CA ASN A 138 -2.25 -1.87 -2.73
C ASN A 138 -2.21 -0.56 -1.92
N ALA A 139 -2.52 0.58 -2.54
CA ALA A 139 -2.37 1.90 -1.94
C ALA A 139 -2.98 1.97 -0.52
N MET A 140 -4.29 1.80 -0.41
CA MET A 140 -4.98 1.80 0.90
C MET A 140 -4.55 0.62 1.79
N ILE A 141 -4.28 -0.57 1.25
CA ILE A 141 -3.91 -1.75 2.06
C ILE A 141 -2.54 -1.56 2.73
N ASN A 142 -1.58 -0.94 2.05
CA ASN A 142 -0.29 -0.60 2.62
C ASN A 142 -0.42 0.40 3.78
N VAL A 143 -1.28 1.41 3.62
CA VAL A 143 -1.58 2.37 4.69
C VAL A 143 -2.20 1.66 5.89
N LEU A 144 -3.24 0.85 5.67
CA LEU A 144 -3.90 0.13 6.75
C LEU A 144 -2.98 -0.88 7.45
N THR A 145 -2.03 -1.47 6.73
CA THR A 145 -1.03 -2.36 7.32
C THR A 145 -0.05 -1.61 8.22
N VAL A 146 0.37 -0.40 7.83
CA VAL A 146 1.14 0.49 8.72
C VAL A 146 0.33 0.83 9.98
N LEU A 147 -0.94 1.24 9.84
CA LEU A 147 -1.81 1.56 10.97
C LEU A 147 -2.06 0.35 11.89
N TYR A 148 -2.19 -0.85 11.32
CA TYR A 148 -2.27 -2.11 12.07
C TYR A 148 -1.00 -2.37 12.87
N ASN A 149 0.18 -2.28 12.26
CA ASN A 149 1.45 -2.49 12.95
C ASN A 149 1.67 -1.50 14.09
N ILE A 150 1.28 -0.23 13.90
CA ILE A 150 1.30 0.79 14.96
C ILE A 150 0.36 0.38 16.10
N SER A 151 -0.90 0.07 15.78
CA SER A 151 -1.94 -0.28 16.76
C SER A 151 -1.54 -1.48 17.61
N GLU A 152 -0.87 -2.45 16.99
CA GLU A 152 -0.44 -3.70 17.61
C GLU A 152 0.96 -3.61 18.22
N GLY A 153 1.72 -2.54 17.97
CA GLY A 153 3.13 -2.43 18.38
C GLY A 153 4.03 -3.50 17.76
N LYS A 154 3.81 -3.84 16.49
CA LYS A 154 4.56 -4.87 15.74
C LYS A 154 5.60 -4.23 14.83
N GLU A 155 6.56 -5.02 14.36
CA GLU A 155 7.56 -4.59 13.35
C GLU A 155 8.36 -3.32 13.74
N GLY A 156 8.60 -3.11 15.04
CA GLY A 156 9.35 -1.95 15.57
C GLY A 156 8.50 -0.69 15.76
N PHE A 157 7.19 -0.74 15.48
CA PHE A 157 6.28 0.40 15.68
C PHE A 157 5.89 0.61 17.15
N ASP A 158 6.35 -0.22 18.09
CA ASP A 158 6.26 0.02 19.53
C ASP A 158 6.96 1.32 19.98
N ALA A 159 7.92 1.80 19.18
CA ALA A 159 8.63 3.05 19.41
C ALA A 159 7.82 4.33 19.07
N VAL A 160 6.71 4.19 18.32
CA VAL A 160 5.91 5.34 17.88
C VAL A 160 5.19 5.99 19.06
N ASN A 161 5.08 7.31 19.03
CA ASN A 161 4.34 8.10 20.00
C ASN A 161 2.94 7.51 20.30
N PHE A 162 2.62 7.36 21.59
CA PHE A 162 1.37 6.73 22.03
C PHE A 162 0.11 7.43 21.48
N GLN A 163 0.12 8.75 21.28
CA GLN A 163 -1.02 9.49 20.72
C GLN A 163 -1.25 9.12 19.25
N LEU A 164 -0.17 8.86 18.49
CA LEU A 164 -0.29 8.36 17.12
C LEU A 164 -0.79 6.92 17.10
N LYS A 165 -0.47 6.12 18.13
CA LYS A 165 -1.01 4.77 18.27
C LYS A 165 -2.52 4.75 18.45
N ASP A 166 -3.05 5.58 19.33
CA ASP A 166 -4.50 5.68 19.55
C ASP A 166 -5.23 6.18 18.29
N LYS A 167 -4.69 7.22 17.64
CA LYS A 167 -5.24 7.73 16.36
C LYS A 167 -5.19 6.67 15.27
N SER A 168 -4.11 5.89 15.19
CA SER A 168 -3.95 4.81 14.20
C SER A 168 -4.96 3.70 14.41
N LYS A 169 -5.27 3.35 15.67
CA LYS A 169 -6.31 2.34 15.98
C LYS A 169 -7.68 2.78 15.49
N VAL A 170 -8.05 4.04 15.73
CA VAL A 170 -9.32 4.61 15.25
C VAL A 170 -9.35 4.66 13.71
N ALA A 171 -8.27 5.12 13.08
CA ALA A 171 -8.16 5.18 11.63
C ALA A 171 -8.23 3.80 10.98
N LEU A 172 -7.57 2.80 11.56
CA LEU A 172 -7.62 1.40 11.13
C LEU A 172 -9.06 0.87 11.14
N GLN A 173 -9.80 1.08 12.22
CA GLN A 173 -11.19 0.64 12.34
C GLN A 173 -12.08 1.27 11.27
N LYS A 174 -11.92 2.58 11.00
CA LYS A 174 -12.63 3.26 9.90
C LYS A 174 -12.26 2.68 8.54
N GLY A 175 -10.98 2.38 8.32
CA GLY A 175 -10.50 1.76 7.10
C GLY A 175 -11.09 0.37 6.83
N ILE A 176 -11.14 -0.48 7.86
CA ILE A 176 -11.80 -1.79 7.79
C ILE A 176 -13.29 -1.63 7.48
N ALA A 177 -13.97 -0.68 8.14
CA ALA A 177 -15.38 -0.39 7.84
C ALA A 177 -15.59 0.06 6.39
N CYS A 178 -14.67 0.87 5.83
CA CYS A 178 -14.69 1.25 4.42
C CYS A 178 -14.52 0.04 3.49
N ILE A 179 -13.58 -0.87 3.80
CA ILE A 179 -13.39 -2.13 3.04
C ILE A 179 -14.69 -2.93 3.01
N LEU A 180 -15.30 -3.18 4.16
CA LEU A 180 -16.53 -3.96 4.24
C LEU A 180 -17.69 -3.28 3.49
N LYS A 181 -17.80 -1.95 3.57
CA LYS A 181 -18.84 -1.17 2.89
C LYS A 181 -18.65 -1.08 1.37
N THR A 182 -17.42 -1.21 0.87
CA THR A 182 -17.09 -1.14 -0.55
C THR A 182 -17.08 -2.50 -1.24
N GLN A 183 -17.24 -3.61 -0.50
CA GLN A 183 -17.37 -4.93 -1.12
C GLN A 183 -18.61 -4.98 -2.01
N ILE A 184 -18.43 -5.36 -3.27
CA ILE A 184 -19.47 -5.22 -4.29
C ILE A 184 -20.48 -6.37 -4.14
N LEU A 185 -21.75 -6.01 -4.27
CA LEU A 185 -22.86 -6.97 -4.31
C LEU A 185 -23.22 -7.25 -5.77
N GLN A 186 -22.92 -8.45 -6.26
CA GLN A 186 -23.37 -8.93 -7.57
C GLN A 186 -24.58 -9.83 -7.40
N ASN A 187 -25.72 -9.45 -7.97
CA ASN A 187 -26.95 -10.26 -7.97
C ASN A 187 -27.35 -10.74 -6.56
N GLY A 188 -27.23 -9.86 -5.56
CA GLY A 188 -27.56 -10.18 -4.16
C GLY A 188 -26.49 -10.96 -3.39
N LYS A 189 -25.34 -11.28 -4.01
CA LYS A 189 -24.21 -11.99 -3.38
C LYS A 189 -23.00 -11.06 -3.26
N LEU A 190 -22.35 -11.06 -2.11
CA LEU A 190 -21.07 -10.35 -1.95
C LEU A 190 -20.01 -11.03 -2.83
N SER A 191 -19.22 -10.23 -3.53
CA SER A 191 -18.13 -10.68 -4.37
C SER A 191 -16.80 -10.13 -3.87
N ILE A 192 -16.12 -9.32 -4.67
CA ILE A 192 -14.82 -8.72 -4.40
C ILE A 192 -14.90 -7.19 -4.53
N TRP A 193 -13.77 -6.52 -4.73
CA TRP A 193 -13.67 -5.05 -4.77
C TRP A 193 -13.24 -4.55 -6.15
N ALA A 194 -13.47 -3.26 -6.41
CA ALA A 194 -12.90 -2.52 -7.53
C ALA A 194 -11.51 -1.95 -7.16
N ASP A 195 -10.75 -1.51 -8.16
CA ASP A 195 -9.47 -0.81 -7.95
C ASP A 195 -9.66 0.53 -7.19
N GLN A 196 -10.80 1.19 -7.39
CA GLN A 196 -11.10 2.49 -6.81
C GLN A 196 -12.61 2.77 -6.69
N TYR A 197 -12.93 3.70 -5.79
CA TYR A 197 -14.31 4.11 -5.50
C TYR A 197 -14.40 5.63 -5.35
N ASN A 198 -15.56 6.17 -5.71
CA ASN A 198 -15.89 7.57 -5.43
C ASN A 198 -15.75 7.88 -3.93
N GLU A 199 -15.09 8.99 -3.60
CA GLU A 199 -14.76 9.37 -2.23
C GLU A 199 -15.96 9.76 -1.36
N VAL A 200 -17.11 10.05 -1.98
CA VAL A 200 -18.34 10.41 -1.27
C VAL A 200 -19.32 9.23 -1.27
N THR A 201 -19.63 8.69 -2.45
CA THR A 201 -20.70 7.71 -2.63
C THR A 201 -20.25 6.27 -2.38
N LEU A 202 -18.94 6.00 -2.37
CA LEU A 202 -18.37 4.65 -2.28
C LEU A 202 -18.86 3.70 -3.37
N LYS A 203 -19.27 4.23 -4.52
CA LYS A 203 -19.53 3.44 -5.73
C LYS A 203 -18.23 3.22 -6.49
N PRO A 204 -18.03 2.06 -7.14
CA PRO A 204 -16.89 1.83 -8.02
C PRO A 204 -16.78 2.92 -9.08
N GLU A 205 -15.56 3.33 -9.41
CA GLU A 205 -15.29 4.28 -10.49
C GLU A 205 -14.15 3.81 -11.39
N LYS A 206 -14.06 4.39 -12.59
CA LYS A 206 -12.91 4.20 -13.48
C LYS A 206 -11.72 5.05 -12.99
N ALA A 207 -10.50 4.66 -13.40
CA ALA A 207 -9.30 5.46 -13.22
C ALA A 207 -8.76 5.95 -14.57
N ARG A 208 -7.66 5.37 -15.07
CA ARG A 208 -7.12 5.67 -16.40
C ARG A 208 -8.08 5.17 -17.48
N ALA A 209 -7.90 5.63 -18.72
CA ALA A 209 -8.77 5.25 -19.84
C ALA A 209 -8.95 3.73 -20.00
N PHE A 210 -7.87 2.97 -19.80
CA PHE A 210 -7.85 1.51 -19.89
C PHE A 210 -8.23 0.79 -18.58
N GLU A 211 -8.73 1.50 -17.56
CA GLU A 211 -9.13 0.95 -16.26
C GLU A 211 -10.62 1.22 -16.02
N PRO A 212 -11.50 0.41 -16.64
CA PRO A 212 -12.93 0.60 -16.54
C PRO A 212 -13.44 0.37 -15.10
N MET A 213 -14.61 0.93 -14.80
CA MET A 213 -15.35 0.62 -13.58
C MET A 213 -15.67 -0.89 -13.55
N SER A 214 -15.02 -1.63 -12.66
CA SER A 214 -14.97 -3.09 -12.72
C SER A 214 -14.60 -3.68 -11.36
N LEU A 215 -14.83 -4.98 -11.19
CA LEU A 215 -14.17 -5.76 -10.13
C LEU A 215 -12.69 -5.95 -10.48
N ALA A 216 -11.81 -5.90 -9.49
CA ALA A 216 -10.37 -6.01 -9.63
C ALA A 216 -9.83 -7.20 -8.86
N SER A 217 -9.51 -8.29 -9.57
CA SER A 217 -9.10 -9.55 -8.95
C SER A 217 -7.76 -9.43 -8.22
N GLY A 218 -6.79 -8.73 -8.81
CA GLY A 218 -5.44 -8.56 -8.25
C GLY A 218 -5.44 -7.84 -6.90
N GLU A 219 -6.08 -6.67 -6.83
CA GLU A 219 -6.16 -5.89 -5.59
C GLU A 219 -6.97 -6.61 -4.51
N SER A 220 -8.05 -7.27 -4.93
CA SER A 220 -8.93 -8.01 -4.02
C SER A 220 -8.21 -9.13 -3.28
N VAL A 221 -7.19 -9.76 -3.85
CA VAL A 221 -6.38 -10.76 -3.13
C VAL A 221 -5.74 -10.18 -1.88
N ASN A 222 -5.19 -8.98 -1.97
CA ASN A 222 -4.49 -8.36 -0.85
C ASN A 222 -5.46 -7.72 0.16
N ILE A 223 -6.65 -7.28 -0.29
CA ILE A 223 -7.74 -6.92 0.62
C ILE A 223 -8.13 -8.13 1.48
N VAL A 224 -8.33 -9.30 0.88
CA VAL A 224 -8.67 -10.52 1.62
C VAL A 224 -7.56 -10.89 2.62
N LYS A 225 -6.29 -10.86 2.20
CA LYS A 225 -5.15 -11.14 3.09
C LYS A 225 -5.07 -10.16 4.26
N PHE A 226 -5.33 -8.88 4.01
CA PHE A 226 -5.37 -7.88 5.06
C PHE A 226 -6.51 -8.15 6.06
N LEU A 227 -7.71 -8.49 5.57
CA LEU A 227 -8.84 -8.86 6.42
C LEU A 227 -8.55 -10.12 7.26
N MET A 228 -7.83 -11.10 6.69
CA MET A 228 -7.39 -12.31 7.40
C MET A 228 -6.44 -12.05 8.59
N MET A 229 -5.78 -10.88 8.63
CA MET A 229 -4.93 -10.46 9.75
C MET A 229 -5.74 -9.86 10.91
N GLN A 230 -7.00 -9.49 10.68
CA GLN A 230 -7.84 -8.81 11.66
C GLN A 230 -8.52 -9.80 12.61
N PRO A 231 -9.01 -9.35 13.77
CA PRO A 231 -9.91 -10.14 14.59
C PRO A 231 -11.11 -10.63 13.78
N VAL A 232 -11.44 -11.91 13.91
CA VAL A 232 -12.55 -12.51 13.15
C VAL A 232 -13.88 -12.06 13.78
N THR A 233 -14.57 -11.16 13.08
CA THR A 233 -15.98 -10.84 13.35
C THR A 233 -16.88 -11.53 12.31
N PRO A 234 -18.19 -11.71 12.59
CA PRO A 234 -19.12 -12.28 11.61
C PRO A 234 -19.09 -11.56 10.25
N GLU A 235 -18.96 -10.24 10.24
CA GLU A 235 -18.88 -9.44 9.01
C GLU A 235 -17.59 -9.69 8.23
N ILE A 236 -16.45 -9.77 8.92
CA ILE A 236 -15.15 -10.04 8.30
C ILE A 236 -15.11 -11.48 7.77
N GLU A 237 -15.59 -12.45 8.53
CA GLU A 237 -15.68 -13.84 8.08
C GLU A 237 -16.55 -13.96 6.84
N LYS A 238 -17.75 -13.36 6.85
CA LYS A 238 -18.65 -13.35 5.70
C LYS A 238 -17.99 -12.71 4.48
N SER A 239 -17.35 -11.56 4.67
CA SER A 239 -16.65 -10.83 3.61
C SER A 239 -15.56 -11.69 2.96
N ILE A 240 -14.70 -12.31 3.77
CA ILE A 240 -13.61 -13.21 3.30
C ILE A 240 -14.19 -14.42 2.57
N LYS A 241 -15.16 -15.13 3.18
CA LYS A 241 -15.75 -16.34 2.58
C LYS A 241 -16.42 -16.05 1.23
N SER A 242 -17.13 -14.93 1.13
CA SER A 242 -17.74 -14.48 -0.13
C SER A 242 -16.70 -14.17 -1.22
N ALA A 243 -15.62 -13.46 -0.88
CA ALA A 243 -14.55 -13.19 -1.82
C ALA A 243 -13.84 -14.48 -2.28
N ILE A 244 -13.57 -15.41 -1.36
CA ILE A 244 -12.98 -16.72 -1.69
C ILE A 244 -13.89 -17.52 -2.62
N GLN A 245 -15.21 -17.51 -2.37
CA GLN A 245 -16.16 -18.17 -3.24
C GLN A 245 -16.14 -17.55 -4.65
N TRP A 246 -16.10 -16.22 -4.75
CA TRP A 246 -15.97 -15.54 -6.03
C TRP A 246 -14.69 -15.95 -6.79
N PHE A 247 -13.54 -16.04 -6.11
CA PHE A 247 -12.29 -16.48 -6.75
C PHE A 247 -12.38 -17.93 -7.24
N LYS A 248 -13.03 -18.83 -6.48
CA LYS A 248 -13.26 -20.23 -6.89
C LYS A 248 -14.16 -20.32 -8.14
N GLU A 249 -15.20 -19.50 -8.21
CA GLU A 249 -16.16 -19.48 -9.32
C GLU A 249 -15.63 -18.78 -10.58
N SER A 250 -14.75 -17.78 -10.41
CA SER A 250 -14.30 -16.91 -11.52
C SER A 250 -12.94 -17.31 -12.10
N LYS A 251 -12.36 -18.43 -11.64
CA LYS A 251 -11.07 -18.93 -12.13
C LYS A 251 -11.15 -19.37 -13.58
N ILE A 252 -10.09 -19.12 -14.34
CA ILE A 252 -9.94 -19.56 -15.73
C ILE A 252 -8.90 -20.69 -15.73
N ASP A 253 -9.39 -21.93 -15.77
CA ASP A 253 -8.56 -23.13 -15.70
C ASP A 253 -7.81 -23.40 -17.02
N GLY A 254 -6.64 -24.04 -16.91
CA GLY A 254 -5.84 -24.49 -18.04
C GLY A 254 -4.91 -23.42 -18.64
N TYR A 255 -4.71 -22.29 -17.95
CA TYR A 255 -3.88 -21.18 -18.42
C TYR A 255 -2.87 -20.73 -17.36
N THR A 256 -1.80 -20.10 -17.84
CA THR A 256 -0.78 -19.40 -17.04
C THR A 256 -0.47 -18.05 -17.68
N TYR A 257 -0.06 -17.08 -16.86
CA TYR A 257 0.26 -15.73 -17.33
C TYR A 257 1.66 -15.30 -16.92
N ASN A 258 2.58 -15.33 -17.89
CA ASN A 258 3.99 -15.04 -17.67
C ASN A 258 4.32 -13.60 -18.04
N VAL A 259 5.12 -12.95 -17.19
CA VAL A 259 5.72 -11.64 -17.45
C VAL A 259 7.23 -11.82 -17.49
N SER A 260 7.81 -11.71 -18.68
CA SER A 260 9.26 -11.79 -18.93
C SER A 260 9.80 -10.43 -19.38
N ARG A 261 11.13 -10.34 -19.52
CA ARG A 261 11.79 -9.21 -20.17
C ARG A 261 12.53 -9.68 -21.41
N GLU A 262 12.28 -9.05 -22.54
CA GLU A 262 12.95 -9.29 -23.82
C GLU A 262 13.46 -7.95 -24.36
N SER A 263 14.76 -7.87 -24.62
CA SER A 263 15.42 -6.63 -25.10
C SER A 263 15.09 -5.38 -24.26
N GLY A 264 14.93 -5.55 -22.94
CA GLY A 264 14.60 -4.48 -22.00
C GLY A 264 13.11 -4.15 -21.88
N ASN A 265 12.26 -4.67 -22.76
CA ASN A 265 10.81 -4.49 -22.73
C ASN A 265 10.13 -5.63 -21.97
N ALA A 266 9.03 -5.34 -21.30
CA ALA A 266 8.22 -6.37 -20.68
C ALA A 266 7.40 -7.10 -21.75
N VAL A 267 7.45 -8.42 -21.75
CA VAL A 267 6.63 -9.28 -22.61
C VAL A 267 5.66 -10.06 -21.74
N ARG A 268 4.41 -10.14 -22.17
CA ARG A 268 3.31 -10.70 -21.39
C ARG A 268 2.60 -11.75 -22.21
N VAL A 269 2.63 -12.99 -21.73
CA VAL A 269 2.13 -14.15 -22.48
C VAL A 269 1.11 -14.91 -21.64
N LEU A 270 -0.11 -14.97 -22.17
CA LEU A 270 -1.12 -15.93 -21.73
C LEU A 270 -0.93 -17.21 -22.53
N SER A 271 -0.64 -18.33 -21.88
CA SER A 271 -0.43 -19.61 -22.54
C SER A 271 -1.19 -20.74 -21.84
N LYS A 272 -1.45 -21.83 -22.56
CA LYS A 272 -2.08 -23.02 -22.00
C LYS A 272 -1.10 -23.73 -21.07
N LYS A 273 -1.58 -24.11 -19.89
CA LYS A 273 -0.87 -24.94 -18.92
C LYS A 273 -1.88 -25.72 -18.09
N GLU A 274 -1.92 -27.03 -18.29
CA GLU A 274 -2.82 -27.91 -17.55
C GLU A 274 -2.54 -27.85 -16.04
N GLY A 275 -3.60 -27.93 -15.24
CA GLY A 275 -3.52 -27.80 -13.78
C GLY A 275 -3.18 -26.39 -13.27
N SER A 276 -3.11 -25.38 -14.13
CA SER A 276 -2.94 -23.98 -13.74
C SER A 276 -4.23 -23.18 -13.89
N ALA A 277 -4.33 -22.06 -13.18
CA ALA A 277 -5.47 -21.16 -13.26
C ALA A 277 -5.01 -19.70 -13.24
N VAL A 278 -5.72 -18.87 -14.00
CA VAL A 278 -5.57 -17.41 -14.00
C VAL A 278 -6.90 -16.73 -13.68
N TRP A 279 -6.83 -15.46 -13.33
CA TRP A 279 -7.97 -14.54 -13.28
C TRP A 279 -7.67 -13.36 -14.18
N ALA A 280 -8.68 -12.86 -14.90
CA ALA A 280 -8.56 -11.57 -15.56
C ALA A 280 -8.35 -10.48 -14.51
N ARG A 281 -7.65 -9.40 -14.83
CA ARG A 281 -7.48 -8.27 -13.90
C ARG A 281 -8.84 -7.65 -13.58
N PHE A 282 -9.69 -7.49 -14.60
CA PHE A 282 -10.98 -6.84 -14.49
C PHE A 282 -12.13 -7.76 -14.88
N TYR A 283 -13.21 -7.67 -14.11
CA TYR A 283 -14.49 -8.33 -14.40
C TYR A 283 -15.63 -7.31 -14.38
N ASP A 284 -16.52 -7.42 -15.36
CA ASP A 284 -17.73 -6.60 -15.46
C ASP A 284 -18.63 -6.83 -14.24
N ILE A 285 -19.10 -5.74 -13.61
CA ILE A 285 -19.85 -5.81 -12.36
C ILE A 285 -21.20 -6.53 -12.56
N PRO A 286 -22.03 -6.22 -13.57
CA PRO A 286 -23.30 -6.94 -13.76
C PRO A 286 -23.14 -8.42 -14.15
N THR A 287 -22.21 -8.74 -15.07
CA THR A 287 -22.16 -10.06 -15.72
C THR A 287 -21.07 -10.99 -15.21
N ASN A 288 -20.12 -10.48 -14.43
CA ASN A 288 -18.94 -11.21 -13.98
C ASN A 288 -18.10 -11.81 -15.12
N LYS A 289 -18.15 -11.20 -16.31
CA LYS A 289 -17.31 -11.59 -17.45
C LYS A 289 -15.98 -10.82 -17.41
N PRO A 290 -14.85 -11.45 -17.79
CA PRO A 290 -13.61 -10.73 -18.04
C PRO A 290 -13.81 -9.55 -18.98
N ILE A 291 -13.21 -8.41 -18.65
CA ILE A 291 -13.18 -7.23 -19.50
C ILE A 291 -11.79 -6.62 -19.57
N PHE A 292 -11.52 -5.91 -20.66
CA PHE A 292 -10.23 -5.32 -20.97
C PHE A 292 -10.42 -3.89 -21.44
N GLY A 293 -9.48 -3.00 -21.10
CA GLY A 293 -9.52 -1.60 -21.49
C GLY A 293 -8.43 -1.24 -22.49
N ASP A 294 -8.60 -0.12 -23.19
CA ASP A 294 -7.59 0.41 -24.10
C ASP A 294 -7.42 1.93 -23.93
N ARG A 295 -6.44 2.52 -24.61
CA ARG A 295 -6.13 3.96 -24.48
C ARG A 295 -7.24 4.88 -24.97
N ASP A 296 -8.09 4.40 -25.86
CA ASP A 296 -9.27 5.11 -26.36
C ASP A 296 -10.44 5.09 -25.36
N GLY A 297 -10.32 4.34 -24.25
CA GLY A 297 -11.37 4.19 -23.25
C GLY A 297 -12.42 3.13 -23.58
N SER A 298 -12.23 2.36 -24.65
CA SER A 298 -13.11 1.25 -25.01
C SER A 298 -13.01 0.10 -24.00
N VAL A 299 -14.14 -0.56 -23.76
CA VAL A 299 -14.22 -1.81 -23.00
C VAL A 299 -14.40 -2.96 -23.97
N LYS A 300 -13.48 -3.92 -23.92
CA LYS A 300 -13.42 -5.10 -24.79
C LYS A 300 -13.69 -6.35 -23.97
N PHE A 301 -14.34 -7.33 -24.57
CA PHE A 301 -14.64 -8.61 -23.94
C PHE A 301 -13.69 -9.73 -24.37
N ASN A 302 -12.94 -9.52 -25.46
CA ASN A 302 -11.89 -10.44 -25.88
C ASN A 302 -10.52 -9.78 -25.71
N TYR A 303 -9.58 -10.55 -25.17
CA TYR A 303 -8.20 -10.12 -24.95
C TYR A 303 -7.48 -9.76 -26.27
N GLU A 304 -7.75 -10.51 -27.34
CA GLU A 304 -7.14 -10.27 -28.66
C GLU A 304 -7.59 -8.97 -29.33
N ASP A 305 -8.68 -8.36 -28.85
CA ASP A 305 -9.13 -7.07 -29.35
C ASP A 305 -8.32 -5.90 -28.75
N VAL A 306 -7.60 -6.11 -27.63
CA VAL A 306 -6.81 -5.07 -26.93
C VAL A 306 -5.58 -4.70 -27.76
N SER A 307 -5.24 -3.42 -27.88
CA SER A 307 -4.04 -3.00 -28.62
C SER A 307 -2.78 -3.71 -28.12
N GLU A 308 -1.86 -4.01 -29.04
CA GLU A 308 -0.60 -4.70 -28.70
C GLU A 308 0.19 -3.95 -27.62
N GLU A 309 0.25 -2.61 -27.72
CA GLU A 309 0.91 -1.76 -26.74
C GLU A 309 0.33 -1.93 -25.32
N ARG A 310 -1.00 -2.10 -25.19
CA ARG A 310 -1.64 -2.37 -23.90
C ARG A 310 -1.50 -3.81 -23.45
N ARG A 311 -1.56 -4.80 -24.36
CA ARG A 311 -1.29 -6.21 -24.01
C ARG A 311 0.13 -6.40 -23.48
N MET A 312 1.10 -5.76 -24.11
CA MET A 312 2.52 -5.84 -23.73
C MET A 312 2.88 -4.92 -22.58
N GLY A 313 2.23 -3.77 -22.43
CA GLY A 313 2.55 -2.78 -21.40
C GLY A 313 1.84 -2.95 -20.06
N TYR A 314 0.77 -3.76 -20.01
CA TYR A 314 -0.10 -3.88 -18.84
C TYR A 314 -0.52 -5.33 -18.58
N SER A 315 -0.54 -5.74 -17.31
CA SER A 315 -0.91 -7.10 -16.93
C SER A 315 -2.43 -7.25 -16.86
N TRP A 316 -3.00 -8.00 -17.79
CA TRP A 316 -4.44 -8.24 -17.91
C TRP A 316 -4.91 -9.52 -17.24
N TYR A 317 -3.98 -10.38 -16.82
CA TYR A 317 -4.25 -11.57 -16.05
C TYR A 317 -3.29 -11.68 -14.86
N ASN A 318 -3.65 -12.49 -13.88
CA ASN A 318 -2.81 -12.82 -12.74
C ASN A 318 -3.13 -14.21 -12.19
N GLU A 319 -2.24 -14.74 -11.35
CA GLU A 319 -2.37 -16.05 -10.71
C GLU A 319 -2.51 -15.94 -9.19
N ALA A 320 -2.79 -14.72 -8.68
CA ALA A 320 -2.71 -14.43 -7.25
C ALA A 320 -3.79 -15.15 -6.42
N GLY A 321 -4.92 -15.50 -7.05
CA GLY A 321 -6.01 -16.25 -6.44
C GLY A 321 -5.65 -17.69 -6.02
N THR A 322 -4.70 -18.33 -6.72
CA THR A 322 -4.32 -19.73 -6.47
C THR A 322 -3.78 -19.92 -5.06
N LYS A 323 -2.72 -19.17 -4.71
CA LYS A 323 -2.13 -19.21 -3.36
C LYS A 323 -3.14 -18.79 -2.29
N LEU A 324 -4.00 -17.81 -2.59
CA LEU A 324 -5.01 -17.34 -1.66
C LEU A 324 -5.99 -18.48 -1.27
N ILE A 325 -6.53 -19.19 -2.25
CA ILE A 325 -7.52 -20.27 -2.02
C ILE A 325 -6.87 -21.50 -1.39
N GLU A 326 -5.75 -21.96 -1.97
CA GLU A 326 -5.16 -23.26 -1.65
C GLU A 326 -4.36 -23.25 -0.35
N ASN A 327 -3.84 -22.09 0.05
CA ASN A 327 -2.90 -21.98 1.16
C ASN A 327 -3.37 -20.98 2.22
N ASP A 328 -3.46 -19.70 1.85
CA ASP A 328 -3.66 -18.62 2.82
C ASP A 328 -5.03 -18.77 3.52
N PHE A 329 -6.10 -19.06 2.77
CA PHE A 329 -7.44 -19.31 3.32
C PHE A 329 -7.50 -20.57 4.19
N GLN A 330 -6.87 -21.68 3.78
CA GLN A 330 -6.86 -22.93 4.55
C GLN A 330 -6.15 -22.74 5.90
N LYS A 331 -5.02 -22.02 5.90
CA LYS A 331 -4.33 -21.64 7.14
C LYS A 331 -5.18 -20.76 8.02
N TRP A 332 -5.89 -19.79 7.44
CA TRP A 332 -6.77 -18.89 8.18
C TRP A 332 -7.94 -19.63 8.84
N LEU A 333 -8.62 -20.54 8.13
CA LEU A 333 -9.67 -21.38 8.69
C LEU A 333 -9.16 -22.20 9.87
N LYS A 334 -8.04 -22.90 9.69
CA LYS A 334 -7.42 -23.74 10.74
C LYS A 334 -7.02 -22.92 11.97
N LYS A 335 -6.37 -21.77 11.77
CA LYS A 335 -5.93 -20.89 12.85
C LYS A 335 -7.11 -20.40 13.70
N ASN A 336 -8.24 -20.11 13.06
CA ASN A 336 -9.40 -19.52 13.73
C ASN A 336 -10.50 -20.54 14.07
N LYS A 337 -10.28 -21.84 13.81
CA LYS A 337 -11.25 -22.93 14.06
C LYS A 337 -12.61 -22.71 13.36
N ILE A 338 -12.57 -22.17 12.14
CA ILE A 338 -13.74 -21.89 11.32
C ILE A 338 -13.97 -23.07 10.37
N SER A 339 -15.24 -23.49 10.21
CA SER A 339 -15.60 -24.50 9.20
C SER A 339 -15.44 -23.93 7.78
N GLY A 340 -14.91 -24.77 6.90
CA GLY A 340 -14.55 -24.42 5.53
C GLY A 340 -15.71 -24.17 4.59
#